data_AF-A0A2V9T1L7-F1
#
_entry.id   AF-A0A2V9T1L7-F1
#
_cell.length_a   1.000
_cell.length_b   1.000
_cell.length_c   1.000
_cell.angle_alpha   90.00
_cell.angle_beta   90.00
_cell.angle_gamma   90.00
#
_symmetry.space_group_name_H-M   'P 1'
#
loop_
_entity.id
_entity.type
_entity.pdbx_description
1 polymer ?
#
loop_
_entity_poly.entity_id
_entity_poly.type
_entity_poly.pdbx_seq_one_letter_code
_entity_poly.pdbx_strand_id
1 'polypeptide(L)'
;MMTIKQLERWAAAGLFLAALMAVPSFARAQNTADNDTTRQELRTFDQFLDNHPQIANDLKKHPALVNDAGFVRQHRELGDFLRDHPRVREELKENPGAFMNRERGLERTEAPDRDKPDNDTTRAELGSFDQFLDSHPAVAKDLKQNPNLINNPQYLSKHPGLKDYLQDHPRVREEVKENPGAFMSRERGLEGKEEKTEGKKHRKHQRNDRDRDRN
;
A
#
# COMPACT_ATOMS: atom_id res chain seq x y z
N MET A 1 38.00 64.67 19.09
CA MET A 1 36.89 64.84 20.05
C MET A 1 35.59 65.03 19.26
N MET A 2 34.48 64.50 19.78
CA MET A 2 33.06 64.70 19.43
C MET A 2 32.71 65.53 18.17
N THR A 3 32.11 64.96 17.13
CA THR A 3 30.66 64.72 16.96
C THR A 3 29.78 65.97 17.16
N ILE A 4 29.10 66.41 16.09
CA ILE A 4 27.70 66.89 16.05
C ILE A 4 27.28 66.85 14.57
N LYS A 5 26.19 66.16 14.23
CA LYS A 5 25.49 66.28 12.94
C LYS A 5 24.04 66.68 13.21
N GLN A 6 23.80 67.99 13.34
CA GLN A 6 22.51 68.60 13.03
C GLN A 6 22.50 68.82 11.50
N LEU A 7 21.55 68.34 10.70
CA LEU A 7 20.11 68.57 10.70
C LEU A 7 19.76 70.04 10.45
N GLU A 8 19.19 70.35 9.27
CA GLU A 8 17.87 70.99 9.12
C GLU A 8 17.57 71.44 7.66
N ARG A 9 16.47 70.87 7.09
CA ARG A 9 15.43 71.52 6.22
C ARG A 9 15.86 72.10 4.85
N TRP A 10 15.00 72.34 3.85
CA TRP A 10 13.52 72.33 3.70
C TRP A 10 13.17 71.53 2.40
N ALA A 11 11.96 71.43 1.83
CA ALA A 11 10.60 71.97 2.05
C ALA A 11 9.58 70.91 1.51
N ALA A 12 8.39 70.67 2.11
CA ALA A 12 7.10 71.38 1.99
C ALA A 12 6.16 70.92 0.85
N ALA A 13 4.84 71.00 1.13
CA ALA A 13 3.69 70.72 0.25
C ALA A 13 3.47 69.25 -0.20
N GLY A 14 2.42 68.62 0.31
CA GLY A 14 1.95 67.30 -0.15
C GLY A 14 0.66 67.39 -0.95
N LEU A 15 0.25 66.26 -1.54
CA LEU A 15 -1.10 65.99 -2.03
C LEU A 15 -1.32 64.48 -2.05
N PHE A 16 -2.29 64.00 -1.28
CA PHE A 16 -2.80 62.64 -1.41
C PHE A 16 -3.60 62.56 -2.73
N LEU A 17 -3.25 61.63 -3.61
CA LEU A 17 -4.16 61.17 -4.64
C LEU A 17 -4.11 59.65 -4.73
N ALA A 18 -5.23 59.01 -4.38
CA ALA A 18 -5.35 57.56 -4.45
C ALA A 18 -5.51 57.11 -5.91
N ALA A 19 -4.46 56.52 -6.48
CA ALA A 19 -4.55 55.83 -7.77
C ALA A 19 -5.21 54.45 -7.56
N LEU A 20 -6.52 54.39 -7.85
CA LEU A 20 -7.35 53.21 -7.71
C LEU A 20 -6.95 52.13 -8.75
N MET A 21 -6.03 51.23 -8.37
CA MET A 21 -5.69 50.05 -9.17
C MET A 21 -6.89 49.10 -9.22
N ALA A 22 -7.60 49.09 -10.34
CA ALA A 22 -8.62 48.09 -10.62
C ALA A 22 -7.96 46.75 -10.96
N VAL A 23 -8.09 45.76 -10.06
CA VAL A 23 -7.92 44.35 -10.41
C VAL A 23 -9.29 43.69 -10.22
N PRO A 24 -9.91 43.14 -11.29
CA PRO A 24 -11.14 42.38 -11.14
C PRO A 24 -10.80 41.04 -10.47
N SER A 25 -10.93 40.98 -9.14
CA SER A 25 -10.83 39.72 -8.40
C SER A 25 -11.95 38.78 -8.84
N PHE A 26 -11.61 37.84 -9.71
CA PHE A 26 -12.52 36.81 -10.20
C PHE A 26 -13.11 36.03 -9.03
N ALA A 27 -14.43 36.06 -8.90
CA ALA A 27 -15.15 35.09 -8.09
C ALA A 27 -15.15 33.72 -8.79
N ARG A 28 -14.19 32.85 -8.46
CA ARG A 28 -14.31 31.40 -8.71
C ARG A 28 -13.47 30.55 -7.75
N ALA A 29 -14.14 29.63 -7.07
CA ALA A 29 -13.59 28.43 -6.41
C ALA A 29 -12.48 28.63 -5.35
N GLN A 30 -12.86 29.02 -4.13
CA GLN A 30 -12.16 28.55 -2.91
C GLN A 30 -12.52 27.09 -2.63
N ASN A 31 -12.15 26.15 -3.51
CA ASN A 31 -12.41 24.72 -3.32
C ASN A 31 -11.52 23.79 -4.19
N THR A 32 -10.32 24.24 -4.59
CA THR A 32 -9.42 23.48 -5.48
C THR A 32 -7.93 23.74 -5.19
N ALA A 33 -7.54 23.89 -3.92
CA ALA A 33 -6.12 23.94 -3.52
C ALA A 33 -5.70 22.73 -2.65
N ASP A 34 -6.67 21.95 -2.16
CA ASP A 34 -6.51 21.09 -0.98
C ASP A 34 -6.50 19.58 -1.31
N ASN A 35 -6.21 19.21 -2.57
CA ASN A 35 -6.29 17.82 -3.04
C ASN A 35 -5.26 17.42 -4.12
N ASP A 36 -4.24 18.23 -4.41
CA ASP A 36 -3.32 17.99 -5.53
C ASP A 36 -2.04 17.23 -5.14
N THR A 37 -2.20 16.17 -4.33
CA THR A 37 -1.20 15.09 -4.35
C THR A 37 -1.26 14.45 -5.74
N THR A 38 -0.29 14.75 -6.59
CA THR A 38 -0.28 14.17 -7.93
C THR A 38 -0.28 12.64 -7.83
N ARG A 39 -1.02 11.97 -8.73
CA ARG A 39 -1.10 10.49 -8.77
C ARG A 39 0.29 9.82 -8.84
N GLN A 40 1.30 10.54 -9.31
CA GLN A 40 2.69 10.10 -9.35
C GLN A 40 3.34 10.02 -7.96
N GLU A 41 3.25 11.08 -7.14
CA GLU A 41 3.77 11.09 -5.76
C GLU A 41 3.12 9.99 -4.91
N LEU A 42 1.82 9.83 -5.12
CA LEU A 42 0.97 8.82 -4.51
C LEU A 42 1.42 7.39 -4.88
N ARG A 43 1.70 7.13 -6.17
CA ARG A 43 2.27 5.86 -6.66
C ARG A 43 3.72 5.61 -6.18
N THR A 44 4.55 6.64 -6.05
CA THR A 44 5.92 6.45 -5.54
C THR A 44 5.94 6.08 -4.06
N PHE A 45 4.96 6.57 -3.28
CA PHE A 45 4.80 6.17 -1.88
C PHE A 45 4.20 4.77 -1.74
N ASP A 46 3.17 4.44 -2.53
CA ASP A 46 2.61 3.08 -2.68
C ASP A 46 3.72 2.06 -2.99
N GLN A 47 4.55 2.31 -4.01
CA GLN A 47 5.71 1.48 -4.34
C GLN A 47 6.76 1.42 -3.20
N PHE A 48 6.95 2.50 -2.43
CA PHE A 48 7.83 2.47 -1.26
C PHE A 48 7.27 1.55 -0.17
N LEU A 49 5.96 1.65 0.15
CA LEU A 49 5.29 0.80 1.12
C LEU A 49 5.28 -0.68 0.72
N ASP A 50 5.10 -0.96 -0.57
CA ASP A 50 5.18 -2.31 -1.14
C ASP A 50 6.55 -2.97 -0.89
N ASN A 51 7.64 -2.19 -0.90
CA ASN A 51 8.98 -2.69 -0.58
C ASN A 51 9.28 -2.68 0.93
N HIS A 52 8.49 -1.99 1.76
CA HIS A 52 8.68 -1.83 3.21
C HIS A 52 7.43 -2.26 4.01
N PRO A 53 7.05 -3.55 3.99
CA PRO A 53 5.78 -4.03 4.54
C PRO A 53 5.60 -3.76 6.05
N GLN A 54 6.68 -3.74 6.83
CA GLN A 54 6.61 -3.37 8.25
C GLN A 54 6.15 -1.91 8.43
N ILE A 55 6.74 -0.99 7.67
CA ILE A 55 6.40 0.43 7.69
C ILE A 55 4.97 0.65 7.16
N ALA A 56 4.60 -0.08 6.10
CA ALA A 56 3.25 -0.05 5.56
C ALA A 56 2.20 -0.47 6.60
N ASN A 57 2.44 -1.55 7.35
CA ASN A 57 1.50 -2.06 8.34
C ASN A 57 1.37 -1.14 9.56
N ASP A 58 2.46 -0.55 10.02
CA ASP A 58 2.44 0.42 11.11
C ASP A 58 1.72 1.71 10.70
N LEU A 59 1.98 2.23 9.48
CA LEU A 59 1.28 3.41 8.95
C LEU A 59 -0.19 3.14 8.59
N LYS A 60 -0.56 1.91 8.16
CA LYS A 60 -1.96 1.50 7.94
C LYS A 60 -2.77 1.51 9.24
N LYS A 61 -2.16 1.06 10.35
CA LYS A 61 -2.77 1.03 11.70
C LYS A 61 -2.78 2.42 12.34
N HIS A 62 -1.67 3.15 12.23
CA HIS A 62 -1.47 4.47 12.84
C HIS A 62 -0.77 5.45 11.87
N PRO A 63 -1.52 6.09 10.95
CA PRO A 63 -0.95 7.01 9.96
C PRO A 63 -0.10 8.14 10.55
N ALA A 64 -0.44 8.59 11.78
CA ALA A 64 0.28 9.66 12.47
C ALA A 64 1.72 9.30 12.88
N LEU A 65 2.13 8.02 12.84
CA LEU A 65 3.51 7.61 13.13
C LEU A 65 4.53 8.24 12.17
N VAL A 66 4.11 8.64 10.97
CA VAL A 66 4.95 9.40 10.03
C VAL A 66 5.46 10.73 10.59
N ASN A 67 4.76 11.29 11.58
CA ASN A 67 5.12 12.53 12.26
C ASN A 67 5.86 12.28 13.59
N ASP A 68 5.96 11.02 14.03
CA ASP A 68 6.74 10.68 15.22
C ASP A 68 8.24 10.63 14.89
N ALA A 69 9.01 11.49 15.55
CA ALA A 69 10.44 11.59 15.33
C ALA A 69 11.22 10.36 15.83
N GLY A 70 10.65 9.53 16.71
CA GLY A 70 11.22 8.25 17.13
C GLY A 70 11.07 7.20 16.03
N PHE A 71 9.85 7.02 15.53
CA PHE A 71 9.52 6.11 14.43
C PHE A 71 10.33 6.41 13.16
N VAL A 72 10.37 7.67 12.72
CA VAL A 72 11.15 8.06 11.53
C VAL A 72 12.66 7.89 11.73
N ARG A 73 13.18 7.98 12.96
CA ARG A 73 14.60 7.68 13.25
C ARG A 73 14.91 6.19 13.29
N GLN A 74 13.95 5.37 13.72
CA GLN A 74 14.05 3.91 13.72
C GLN A 74 13.99 3.37 12.27
N HIS A 75 13.14 3.96 11.43
CA HIS A 75 12.99 3.61 10.01
C HIS A 75 13.73 4.60 9.11
N ARG A 76 15.07 4.47 9.03
CA ARG A 76 15.90 5.38 8.21
C ARG A 76 15.43 5.47 6.75
N GLU A 77 15.05 4.36 6.14
CA GLU A 77 14.48 4.28 4.78
C GLU A 77 13.29 5.25 4.59
N LEU A 78 12.40 5.35 5.58
CA LEU A 78 11.27 6.29 5.58
C LEU A 78 11.75 7.74 5.77
N GLY A 79 12.74 7.97 6.62
CA GLY A 79 13.34 9.29 6.80
C GLY A 79 14.04 9.82 5.54
N ASP A 80 14.76 8.95 4.83
CA ASP A 80 15.39 9.26 3.54
C ASP A 80 14.32 9.49 2.45
N PHE A 81 13.30 8.62 2.34
CA PHE A 81 12.17 8.82 1.42
C PHE A 81 11.45 10.15 1.65
N LEU A 82 11.10 10.48 2.90
CA LEU A 82 10.39 11.72 3.23
C LEU A 82 11.26 12.99 3.03
N ARG A 83 12.58 12.87 3.07
CA ARG A 83 13.49 13.96 2.69
C ARG A 83 13.47 14.18 1.18
N ASP A 84 13.53 13.10 0.42
CA ASP A 84 13.69 13.14 -1.03
C ASP A 84 12.34 13.37 -1.76
N HIS A 85 11.21 13.09 -1.09
CA HIS A 85 9.84 13.40 -1.50
C HIS A 85 9.18 14.48 -0.60
N PRO A 86 9.58 15.76 -0.69
CA PRO A 86 9.08 16.82 0.18
C PRO A 86 7.57 17.07 0.07
N ARG A 87 6.97 16.78 -1.09
CA ARG A 87 5.51 16.91 -1.31
C ARG A 87 4.71 15.85 -0.54
N VAL A 88 5.14 14.60 -0.61
CA VAL A 88 4.56 13.48 0.17
C VAL A 88 4.70 13.76 1.67
N ARG A 89 5.86 14.25 2.10
CA ARG A 89 6.12 14.60 3.50
C ARG A 89 5.20 15.70 4.04
N GLU A 90 4.97 16.77 3.30
CA GLU A 90 4.11 17.86 3.79
C GLU A 90 2.65 17.40 3.91
N GLU A 91 2.16 16.65 2.92
CA GLU A 91 0.80 16.09 2.93
C GLU A 91 0.59 15.06 4.05
N LEU A 92 1.56 14.17 4.30
CA LEU A 92 1.57 13.24 5.44
C LEU A 92 1.70 13.97 6.79
N LYS A 93 2.28 15.17 6.80
CA LYS A 93 2.40 16.00 8.01
C LYS A 93 1.11 16.74 8.35
N GLU A 94 0.41 17.25 7.35
CA GLU A 94 -0.87 17.93 7.55
C GLU A 94 -2.02 16.94 7.76
N ASN A 95 -2.14 15.91 6.90
CA ASN A 95 -3.30 15.02 6.86
C ASN A 95 -2.92 13.54 6.66
N PRO A 96 -2.16 12.92 7.59
CA PRO A 96 -1.65 11.56 7.42
C PRO A 96 -2.75 10.51 7.15
N GLY A 97 -3.87 10.60 7.87
CA GLY A 97 -5.00 9.70 7.69
C GLY A 97 -5.70 9.87 6.32
N ALA A 98 -5.77 11.09 5.78
CA ALA A 98 -6.36 11.32 4.47
C ALA A 98 -5.45 10.79 3.36
N PHE A 99 -4.13 10.98 3.50
CA PHE A 99 -3.14 10.45 2.56
C PHE A 99 -3.17 8.92 2.49
N MET A 100 -3.13 8.24 3.63
CA MET A 100 -3.26 6.77 3.73
C MET A 100 -4.64 6.25 3.30
N ASN A 101 -5.66 7.11 3.19
CA ASN A 101 -6.93 6.75 2.55
C ASN A 101 -6.85 6.86 1.02
N ARG A 102 -6.08 7.82 0.48
CA ARG A 102 -5.87 7.98 -0.96
C ARG A 102 -4.97 6.87 -1.53
N GLU A 103 -3.90 6.49 -0.83
CA GLU A 103 -3.01 5.38 -1.21
C GLU A 103 -3.79 4.05 -1.35
N ARG A 104 -4.48 3.61 -0.29
CA ARG A 104 -5.47 2.50 -0.37
C ARG A 104 -6.53 2.66 -1.47
N GLY A 105 -6.86 3.90 -1.85
CA GLY A 105 -7.74 4.21 -2.96
C GLY A 105 -7.13 3.97 -4.35
N LEU A 106 -5.81 4.12 -4.52
CA LEU A 106 -5.10 3.80 -5.76
C LEU A 106 -5.07 2.30 -6.00
N GLU A 107 -4.74 1.51 -4.97
CA GLU A 107 -4.74 0.04 -5.02
C GLU A 107 -6.07 -0.49 -5.59
N ARG A 108 -7.16 0.21 -5.26
CA ARG A 108 -8.54 -0.05 -5.70
C ARG A 108 -8.90 0.52 -7.09
N THR A 109 -8.12 1.44 -7.64
CA THR A 109 -8.39 2.16 -8.91
C THR A 109 -7.50 1.70 -10.06
N GLU A 110 -6.36 1.07 -9.76
CA GLU A 110 -5.42 0.54 -10.76
C GLU A 110 -5.80 -0.90 -11.22
N ALA A 111 -6.69 -1.57 -10.48
CA ALA A 111 -7.16 -2.93 -10.76
C ALA A 111 -8.60 -2.96 -11.31
N PRO A 112 -8.82 -2.94 -12.64
CA PRO A 112 -10.06 -3.43 -13.20
C PRO A 112 -10.11 -4.96 -13.00
N ASP A 113 -11.12 -5.42 -12.24
CA ASP A 113 -11.51 -6.82 -12.10
C ASP A 113 -10.57 -7.72 -11.25
N ARG A 114 -10.77 -7.69 -9.93
CA ARG A 114 -11.17 -8.88 -9.13
C ARG A 114 -11.28 -8.64 -7.62
N ASP A 115 -12.41 -9.09 -7.08
CA ASP A 115 -12.62 -9.58 -5.71
C ASP A 115 -11.37 -9.67 -4.81
N LYS A 116 -11.15 -8.67 -3.96
CA LYS A 116 -10.26 -8.76 -2.79
C LYS A 116 -11.00 -8.28 -1.53
N PRO A 117 -11.20 -9.14 -0.52
CA PRO A 117 -11.07 -8.68 0.85
C PRO A 117 -9.61 -8.31 1.10
N ASP A 118 -9.38 -7.41 2.05
CA ASP A 118 -8.06 -7.15 2.61
C ASP A 118 -7.50 -8.42 3.25
N ASN A 119 -6.27 -8.78 2.90
CA ASN A 119 -5.31 -9.42 3.81
C ASN A 119 -3.90 -9.46 3.20
N ASP A 120 -2.94 -9.70 4.09
CA ASP A 120 -1.54 -9.33 3.97
C ASP A 120 -0.70 -10.35 3.17
N THR A 121 -1.31 -10.98 2.16
CA THR A 121 -0.62 -11.94 1.28
C THR A 121 -1.07 -11.78 -0.17
N THR A 122 -0.09 -11.65 -1.06
CA THR A 122 -0.31 -11.58 -2.50
C THR A 122 -0.74 -12.93 -3.07
N ARG A 123 -1.39 -12.92 -4.24
CA ARG A 123 -1.77 -14.15 -4.93
C ARG A 123 -0.56 -15.04 -5.29
N ALA A 124 0.61 -14.44 -5.51
CA ALA A 124 1.84 -15.16 -5.80
C ALA A 124 2.31 -16.00 -4.59
N GLU A 125 2.23 -15.44 -3.39
CA GLU A 125 2.66 -16.09 -2.14
C GLU A 125 1.71 -17.19 -1.67
N LEU A 126 0.40 -17.04 -1.95
CA LEU A 126 -0.53 -18.16 -1.80
C LEU A 126 -0.20 -19.29 -2.78
N GLY A 127 0.16 -18.97 -4.04
CA GLY A 127 0.56 -19.96 -5.05
C GLY A 127 1.89 -20.66 -4.76
N SER A 128 2.89 -19.95 -4.20
CA SER A 128 4.15 -20.58 -3.78
C SER A 128 3.94 -21.51 -2.57
N PHE A 129 2.99 -21.18 -1.68
CA PHE A 129 2.65 -22.04 -0.55
C PHE A 129 1.85 -23.28 -0.98
N ASP A 130 0.90 -23.12 -1.90
CA ASP A 130 0.16 -24.19 -2.56
C ASP A 130 1.12 -25.19 -3.23
N GLN A 131 2.05 -24.72 -4.06
CA GLN A 131 3.11 -25.55 -4.67
C GLN A 131 4.02 -26.24 -3.64
N PHE A 132 4.30 -25.58 -2.50
CA PHE A 132 5.03 -26.20 -1.40
C PHE A 132 4.22 -27.34 -0.76
N LEU A 133 2.91 -27.17 -0.55
CA LEU A 133 2.03 -28.19 0.03
C LEU A 133 1.85 -29.41 -0.90
N ASP A 134 1.71 -29.18 -2.21
CA ASP A 134 1.69 -30.25 -3.22
C ASP A 134 2.95 -31.13 -3.17
N SER A 135 4.10 -30.49 -2.97
CA SER A 135 5.40 -31.16 -2.83
C SER A 135 5.57 -31.85 -1.47
N HIS A 136 4.73 -31.51 -0.47
CA HIS A 136 4.80 -32.01 0.91
C HIS A 136 3.43 -32.52 1.41
N PRO A 137 2.86 -33.58 0.80
CA PRO A 137 1.49 -34.02 1.05
C PRO A 137 1.20 -34.42 2.51
N ALA A 138 2.21 -34.85 3.27
CA ALA A 138 2.08 -35.09 4.70
C ALA A 138 1.83 -33.79 5.49
N VAL A 139 2.60 -32.73 5.18
CA VAL A 139 2.44 -31.40 5.79
C VAL A 139 1.09 -30.78 5.37
N ALA A 140 0.72 -30.91 4.10
CA ALA A 140 -0.56 -30.46 3.59
C ALA A 140 -1.74 -31.10 4.33
N LYS A 141 -1.71 -32.41 4.55
CA LYS A 141 -2.75 -33.13 5.29
C LYS A 141 -2.87 -32.65 6.74
N ASP A 142 -1.75 -32.53 7.44
CA ASP A 142 -1.71 -32.11 8.84
C ASP A 142 -2.19 -30.66 9.00
N LEU A 143 -1.78 -29.74 8.11
CA LEU A 143 -2.25 -28.35 8.10
C LEU A 143 -3.73 -28.21 7.66
N LYS A 144 -4.22 -29.04 6.73
CA LYS A 144 -5.65 -29.09 6.37
C LYS A 144 -6.52 -29.61 7.53
N GLN A 145 -5.97 -30.45 8.42
CA GLN A 145 -6.65 -30.89 9.65
C GLN A 145 -6.54 -29.87 10.80
N ASN A 146 -5.37 -29.28 11.01
CA ASN A 146 -5.15 -28.28 12.07
C ASN A 146 -4.16 -27.18 11.60
N PRO A 147 -4.68 -26.06 11.08
CA PRO A 147 -3.86 -24.94 10.61
C PRO A 147 -2.87 -24.40 11.65
N ASN A 148 -3.21 -24.48 12.95
CA ASN A 148 -2.36 -23.96 14.03
C ASN A 148 -1.02 -24.70 14.19
N LEU A 149 -0.87 -25.89 13.58
CA LEU A 149 0.41 -26.62 13.59
C LEU A 149 1.54 -25.81 12.93
N ILE A 150 1.24 -24.90 12.00
CA ILE A 150 2.23 -24.03 11.34
C ILE A 150 2.96 -23.10 12.33
N ASN A 151 2.32 -22.78 13.46
CA ASN A 151 2.90 -21.96 14.53
C ASN A 151 3.49 -22.78 15.68
N ASN A 152 3.43 -24.12 15.62
CA ASN A 152 3.92 -24.99 16.68
C ASN A 152 5.42 -25.28 16.51
N PRO A 153 6.30 -24.84 17.44
CA PRO A 153 7.75 -25.04 17.31
C PRO A 153 8.17 -26.52 17.23
N GLN A 154 7.42 -27.42 17.88
CA GLN A 154 7.69 -28.86 17.88
C GLN A 154 7.29 -29.52 16.54
N TYR A 155 6.33 -28.93 15.83
CA TYR A 155 5.96 -29.34 14.48
C TYR A 155 6.99 -28.81 13.47
N LEU A 156 7.33 -27.52 13.52
CA LEU A 156 8.38 -26.92 12.67
C LEU A 156 9.75 -27.60 12.83
N SER A 157 10.07 -28.09 14.03
CA SER A 157 11.32 -28.85 14.28
C SER A 157 11.33 -30.24 13.63
N LYS A 158 10.16 -30.83 13.36
CA LYS A 158 10.02 -32.10 12.63
C LYS A 158 9.89 -31.92 11.12
N HIS A 159 9.52 -30.71 10.67
CA HIS A 159 9.31 -30.36 9.28
C HIS A 159 10.27 -29.22 8.86
N PRO A 160 11.58 -29.49 8.74
CA PRO A 160 12.57 -28.45 8.40
C PRO A 160 12.22 -27.73 7.10
N GLY A 161 11.77 -28.42 6.05
CA GLY A 161 11.33 -27.77 4.81
C GLY A 161 10.19 -26.75 4.97
N LEU A 162 9.26 -26.96 5.91
CA LEU A 162 8.22 -25.96 6.23
C LEU A 162 8.81 -24.78 7.00
N LYS A 163 9.73 -25.06 7.94
CA LYS A 163 10.43 -24.02 8.70
C LYS A 163 11.26 -23.13 7.78
N ASP A 164 12.01 -23.73 6.86
CA ASP A 164 12.88 -23.03 5.90
C ASP A 164 12.02 -22.22 4.92
N TYR A 165 10.92 -22.80 4.39
CA TYR A 165 9.93 -22.05 3.60
C TYR A 165 9.43 -20.79 4.33
N LEU A 166 9.06 -20.90 5.61
CA LEU A 166 8.58 -19.76 6.42
C LEU A 166 9.70 -18.76 6.79
N GLN A 167 10.98 -19.14 6.69
CA GLN A 167 12.10 -18.21 6.82
C GLN A 167 12.27 -17.40 5.54
N ASP A 168 12.16 -18.05 4.37
CA ASP A 168 12.29 -17.42 3.05
C ASP A 168 11.05 -16.58 2.65
N HIS A 169 9.87 -16.88 3.23
CA HIS A 169 8.59 -16.21 2.94
C HIS A 169 8.05 -15.45 4.17
N PRO A 170 8.66 -14.30 4.55
CA PRO A 170 8.34 -13.60 5.79
C PRO A 170 6.90 -13.07 5.87
N ARG A 171 6.29 -12.71 4.72
CA ARG A 171 4.88 -12.27 4.64
C ARG A 171 3.91 -13.41 4.93
N VAL A 172 4.10 -14.57 4.29
CA VAL A 172 3.34 -15.80 4.61
C VAL A 172 3.49 -16.14 6.09
N ARG A 173 4.71 -16.06 6.64
CA ARG A 173 4.99 -16.33 8.06
C ARG A 173 4.23 -15.41 9.01
N GLU A 174 4.08 -14.13 8.69
CA GLU A 174 3.35 -13.20 9.55
C GLU A 174 1.82 -13.42 9.46
N GLU A 175 1.30 -13.59 8.25
CA GLU A 175 -0.12 -13.91 8.00
C GLU A 175 -0.56 -15.22 8.69
N VAL A 176 0.24 -16.30 8.59
CA VAL A 176 -0.09 -17.57 9.27
C VAL A 176 0.12 -17.51 10.79
N LYS A 177 0.94 -16.58 11.28
CA LYS A 177 1.14 -16.32 12.71
C LYS A 177 -0.07 -15.60 13.32
N GLU A 178 -0.66 -14.64 12.60
CA GLU A 178 -1.89 -13.97 13.03
C GLU A 178 -3.14 -14.83 12.80
N ASN A 179 -3.32 -15.41 11.60
CA ASN A 179 -4.59 -16.01 11.16
C ASN A 179 -4.41 -17.31 10.34
N PRO A 180 -3.83 -18.39 10.91
CA PRO A 180 -3.50 -19.62 10.18
C PRO A 180 -4.74 -20.28 9.55
N GLY A 181 -5.89 -20.26 10.25
CA GLY A 181 -7.14 -20.83 9.75
C GLY A 181 -7.74 -20.06 8.57
N ALA A 182 -7.59 -18.73 8.54
CA ALA A 182 -8.04 -17.91 7.41
C ALA A 182 -7.14 -18.14 6.19
N PHE A 183 -5.82 -18.16 6.41
CA PHE A 183 -4.82 -18.43 5.37
C PHE A 183 -5.05 -19.78 4.66
N MET A 184 -5.11 -20.88 5.43
CA MET A 184 -5.41 -22.21 4.90
C MET A 184 -6.79 -22.28 4.22
N SER A 185 -7.72 -21.38 4.53
CA SER A 185 -9.02 -21.31 3.84
C SER A 185 -8.95 -20.57 2.50
N ARG A 186 -7.95 -19.69 2.30
CA ARG A 186 -7.67 -19.05 1.00
C ARG A 186 -6.90 -19.97 0.06
N GLU A 187 -5.95 -20.77 0.58
CA GLU A 187 -5.22 -21.81 -0.17
C GLU A 187 -6.19 -22.81 -0.84
N ARG A 188 -7.04 -23.52 -0.08
CA ARG A 188 -8.12 -24.36 -0.64
C ARG A 188 -9.06 -23.64 -1.62
N GLY A 189 -9.17 -22.31 -1.51
CA GLY A 189 -9.96 -21.47 -2.41
C GLY A 189 -9.30 -21.24 -3.78
N LEU A 190 -8.00 -21.52 -3.92
CA LEU A 190 -7.26 -21.53 -5.19
C LEU A 190 -7.45 -22.87 -5.91
N GLU A 191 -7.26 -24.02 -5.24
CA GLU A 191 -7.52 -25.37 -5.78
C GLU A 191 -8.86 -25.41 -6.56
N GLY A 192 -9.94 -24.98 -5.90
CA GLY A 192 -11.30 -24.97 -6.47
C GLY A 192 -11.58 -23.93 -7.56
N LYS A 193 -10.62 -23.06 -7.90
CA LYS A 193 -10.68 -22.14 -9.07
C LYS A 193 -9.97 -22.72 -10.28
N GLU A 194 -8.98 -23.59 -10.10
CA GLU A 194 -8.23 -24.19 -11.21
C GLU A 194 -9.08 -25.25 -11.93
N GLU A 195 -9.65 -26.20 -11.17
CA GLU A 195 -10.57 -27.25 -11.66
C GLU A 195 -11.72 -26.67 -12.53
N LYS A 196 -12.34 -25.58 -12.06
CA LYS A 196 -13.45 -24.91 -12.77
C LYS A 196 -13.01 -24.21 -14.06
N THR A 197 -11.73 -23.89 -14.19
CA THR A 197 -11.17 -23.24 -15.38
C THR A 197 -10.88 -24.28 -16.47
N GLU A 198 -10.45 -25.48 -16.11
CA GLU A 198 -10.26 -26.60 -17.03
C GLU A 198 -11.59 -27.17 -17.53
N GLY A 199 -12.56 -27.41 -16.65
CA GLY A 199 -13.89 -27.91 -17.03
C GLY A 199 -14.62 -27.00 -18.03
N LYS A 200 -14.36 -25.69 -18.00
CA LYS A 200 -14.86 -24.73 -18.99
C LYS A 200 -14.18 -24.84 -20.36
N LYS A 201 -12.89 -25.20 -20.44
CA LYS A 201 -12.19 -25.44 -21.72
C LYS A 201 -12.72 -26.69 -22.42
N HIS A 202 -12.92 -27.78 -21.69
CA HIS A 202 -13.49 -29.03 -22.24
C HIS A 202 -14.91 -28.85 -22.78
N ARG A 203 -15.79 -28.13 -22.05
CA ARG A 203 -17.16 -27.84 -22.53
C ARG A 203 -17.23 -26.97 -23.78
N LYS A 204 -16.18 -26.22 -24.12
CA LYS A 204 -16.14 -25.37 -25.32
C LYS A 204 -15.75 -26.17 -26.58
N HIS A 205 -14.80 -27.10 -26.47
CA HIS A 205 -14.45 -28.01 -27.57
C HIS A 205 -15.65 -28.90 -27.95
N GLN A 206 -16.28 -29.56 -26.97
CA GLN A 206 -17.39 -30.50 -27.20
C GLN A 206 -18.70 -29.86 -27.73
N ARG A 207 -18.74 -28.54 -27.89
CA ARG A 207 -19.78 -27.82 -28.64
C ARG A 207 -19.35 -27.60 -30.10
N ASN A 208 -18.15 -27.08 -30.31
CA ASN A 208 -17.61 -26.81 -31.65
C ASN A 208 -17.60 -28.05 -32.56
N ASP A 209 -17.30 -29.23 -32.01
CA ASP A 209 -17.32 -30.49 -32.80
C ASP A 209 -18.75 -30.82 -33.26
N ARG A 210 -19.75 -30.58 -32.40
CA ARG A 210 -21.16 -30.92 -32.63
C ARG A 210 -21.87 -30.02 -33.65
N ASP A 211 -21.35 -28.81 -33.83
CA ASP A 211 -21.83 -27.87 -34.85
C ASP A 211 -21.13 -28.07 -36.20
N ARG A 212 -20.02 -28.84 -36.23
CA ARG A 212 -19.26 -29.16 -37.45
C ARG A 212 -19.88 -30.30 -38.27
N ASP A 213 -20.58 -31.22 -37.61
CA ASP A 213 -21.31 -32.34 -38.24
C ASP A 213 -22.71 -31.94 -38.77
N ARG A 214 -23.01 -30.64 -38.86
CA ARG A 214 -24.34 -30.09 -39.23
C ARG A 214 -24.36 -29.22 -40.49
N ASN A 215 -23.28 -29.19 -41.25
CA ASN A 215 -23.16 -28.47 -42.53
C ASN A 215 -22.38 -29.32 -43.55
#